data_AF-A0A9P9CZH7-F1
#
_entry.id   AF-A0A9P9CZH7-F1
#
_cell.length_a   1.000
_cell.length_b   1.000
_cell.length_c   1.000
_cell.angle_alpha   90.00
_cell.angle_beta   90.00
_cell.angle_gamma   90.00
#
_symmetry.space_group_name_H-M   'P 1'
#
loop_
_entity.id
_entity.type
_entity.pdbx_description
1 polymer ?
#
loop_
_entity_poly.entity_id
_entity_poly.type
_entity_poly.pdbx_seq_one_letter_code
_entity_poly.pdbx_strand_id
1 'polypeptide(L)'
;MWGFIGCYDGSPIPWSANMTSLSGSKDLTPKKCQDECRKKGFDLAALRNGDECYCHNTLDPVDKKLDDLQCDSRCSGDKGAKCGGSSGELAV
;
A
#
# COMPACT_ATOMS: atom_id res chain seq x y z
N MET A 1 -5.23 3.76 -15.48
CA MET A 1 -4.98 2.31 -15.30
C MET A 1 -4.21 2.21 -14.00
N TRP A 2 -4.79 1.66 -12.93
CA TRP A 2 -4.09 1.47 -11.66
C TRP A 2 -3.24 0.20 -11.76
N GLY A 3 -2.04 0.21 -11.19
CA GLY A 3 -1.06 -0.83 -11.43
C GLY A 3 0.14 -0.67 -10.51
N PHE A 4 0.89 -1.76 -10.34
CA PHE A 4 2.04 -1.76 -9.46
C PHE A 4 3.07 -0.70 -9.86
N ILE A 5 3.41 0.19 -8.91
CA ILE A 5 4.36 1.28 -9.10
C ILE A 5 5.72 0.90 -8.52
N GLY A 6 5.73 0.35 -7.30
CA GLY A 6 6.96 -0.03 -6.62
C GLY A 6 6.77 -0.36 -5.14
N CYS A 7 7.84 -0.86 -4.52
CA CYS A 7 7.98 -0.97 -3.08
C CYS A 7 8.74 0.24 -2.54
N TYR A 8 8.24 0.88 -1.49
CA TYR A 8 8.84 2.10 -0.92
C TYR A 8 8.96 2.00 0.60
N ASP A 9 9.98 2.62 1.19
CA ASP A 9 10.03 2.84 2.65
C ASP A 9 9.33 4.16 2.99
N GLY A 10 8.42 4.13 3.97
CA GLY A 10 7.79 5.31 4.54
C GLY A 10 8.66 5.90 5.64
N SER A 11 9.94 6.19 5.38
CA SER A 11 10.85 6.79 6.38
C SER A 11 11.31 8.17 5.92
N PRO A 12 11.47 9.17 6.83
CA PRO A 12 11.33 9.13 8.29
C PRO A 12 9.90 9.32 8.81
N ILE A 13 8.96 9.66 7.93
CA ILE A 13 7.55 9.76 8.24
C ILE A 13 6.88 8.63 7.46
N PRO A 14 6.25 7.65 8.13
CA PRO A 14 5.43 6.66 7.45
C PRO A 14 4.50 7.40 6.51
N TRP A 15 4.50 7.05 5.23
CA TRP A 15 3.56 7.63 4.27
C TRP A 15 2.13 7.52 4.84
N SER A 16 1.88 6.40 5.55
CA SER A 16 0.73 6.11 6.42
C SER A 16 0.37 7.13 7.52
N ALA A 17 1.24 8.08 7.88
CA ALA A 17 1.00 9.07 8.94
C ALA A 17 0.04 10.20 8.54
N ASN A 18 -0.12 10.48 7.25
CA ASN A 18 -1.11 11.44 6.72
C ASN A 18 -2.34 10.76 6.10
N MET A 19 -2.50 9.46 6.31
CA MET A 19 -3.40 8.66 5.50
C MET A 19 -4.57 8.12 6.28
N THR A 20 -5.71 8.04 5.61
CA THR A 20 -6.86 7.31 6.12
C THR A 20 -6.55 5.82 6.05
N SER A 21 -6.13 5.23 7.18
CA SER A 21 -6.06 3.78 7.31
C SER A 21 -7.45 3.19 7.10
N LEU A 22 -7.58 2.39 6.05
CA LEU A 22 -8.75 1.53 5.85
C LEU A 22 -8.44 0.22 6.56
N SER A 23 -8.57 0.28 7.88
CA SER A 23 -8.14 -0.72 8.85
C SER A 23 -8.42 -2.16 8.43
N GLY A 24 -7.36 -2.99 8.41
CA GLY A 24 -7.36 -4.35 8.94
C GLY A 24 -8.46 -5.28 8.43
N SER A 25 -8.78 -5.24 7.14
CA SER A 25 -9.69 -6.23 6.58
C SER A 25 -8.98 -7.58 6.57
N LYS A 26 -9.53 -8.58 7.25
CA LYS A 26 -9.13 -10.00 7.11
C LYS A 26 -9.16 -10.46 5.65
N ASP A 27 -9.91 -9.72 4.82
CA ASP A 27 -10.04 -9.92 3.37
C ASP A 27 -9.51 -8.72 2.57
N LEU A 28 -8.27 -8.28 2.85
CA LEU A 28 -7.60 -7.24 2.06
C LEU A 28 -7.10 -7.83 0.75
N THR A 29 -7.33 -7.10 -0.35
CA THR A 29 -6.71 -7.36 -1.66
C THR A 29 -6.24 -6.03 -2.25
N PRO A 30 -5.28 -6.02 -3.20
CA PRO A 30 -4.82 -4.78 -3.79
C PRO A 30 -5.96 -4.02 -4.45
N LYS A 31 -6.80 -4.73 -5.21
CA LYS A 31 -7.98 -4.16 -5.87
C LYS A 31 -8.94 -3.49 -4.88
N LYS A 32 -9.17 -4.11 -3.72
CA LYS A 32 -10.08 -3.57 -2.71
C LYS A 32 -9.52 -2.28 -2.12
N CYS A 33 -8.22 -2.23 -1.84
CA CYS A 33 -7.57 -1.00 -1.38
C CYS A 33 -7.66 0.11 -2.43
N GLN A 34 -7.32 -0.18 -3.69
CA GLN A 34 -7.45 0.75 -4.81
C GLN A 34 -8.88 1.29 -4.98
N ASP A 35 -9.89 0.41 -4.95
CA ASP A 35 -11.29 0.79 -5.12
C ASP A 35 -11.75 1.74 -4.00
N GLU A 36 -11.36 1.48 -2.76
CA GLU A 36 -11.70 2.34 -1.62
C GLU A 36 -10.97 3.69 -1.66
N CYS A 37 -9.68 3.70 -2.05
CA CYS A 37 -8.93 4.93 -2.25
C CYS A 37 -9.55 5.77 -3.35
N ARG A 38 -9.91 5.17 -4.49
CA ARG A 38 -10.61 5.85 -5.58
C ARG A 38 -11.96 6.40 -5.14
N LYS A 39 -12.75 5.66 -4.35
CA LYS A 39 -14.04 6.15 -3.80
C LYS A 39 -13.88 7.39 -2.93
N LYS A 40 -12.75 7.48 -2.21
CA LYS A 40 -12.40 8.63 -1.37
C LYS A 40 -11.76 9.78 -2.16
N GLY A 41 -11.53 9.62 -3.46
CA GLY A 41 -10.92 10.64 -4.32
C GLY A 41 -9.40 10.65 -4.31
N PHE A 42 -8.78 9.53 -3.92
CA PHE A 42 -7.33 9.35 -3.97
C PHE A 42 -6.89 8.62 -5.24
N ASP A 43 -5.72 8.99 -5.77
CA ASP A 43 -5.15 8.44 -7.01
C ASP A 43 -4.16 7.29 -6.79
N LEU A 44 -3.72 7.06 -5.54
CA LEU A 44 -2.76 6.04 -5.15
C LEU A 44 -3.25 5.23 -3.95
N ALA A 45 -2.88 3.95 -3.93
CA ALA A 45 -3.04 3.07 -2.79
C ALA A 45 -1.68 2.48 -2.39
N ALA A 46 -1.44 2.38 -1.08
CA ALA A 46 -0.34 1.62 -0.54
C ALA A 46 -0.84 0.52 0.38
N LEU A 47 -0.22 -0.64 0.28
CA LEU A 47 -0.51 -1.79 1.10
C LEU A 47 0.70 -2.06 1.99
N ARG A 48 0.45 -2.42 3.25
CA ARG A 48 1.49 -2.73 4.22
C ARG A 48 1.11 -3.96 5.03
N ASN A 49 2.13 -4.75 5.37
CA ASN A 49 2.03 -5.90 6.28
C ASN A 49 0.97 -6.96 5.91
N GLY A 50 0.40 -6.94 4.71
CA GLY A 50 -0.61 -7.88 4.25
C GLY A 50 -2.06 -7.52 4.62
N ASP A 51 -2.28 -6.60 5.55
CA ASP A 51 -3.61 -6.27 6.09
C ASP A 51 -3.87 -4.78 6.29
N GLU A 52 -2.88 -3.92 6.03
CA GLU A 52 -3.02 -2.47 6.08
C GLU A 52 -3.16 -1.87 4.68
N CYS A 53 -4.04 -0.88 4.56
CA CYS A 53 -4.32 -0.15 3.33
C CYS A 53 -4.32 1.34 3.61
N TYR A 54 -3.66 2.09 2.74
CA TYR A 54 -3.53 3.52 2.85
C TYR A 54 -3.77 4.20 1.49
N CYS A 55 -4.47 5.34 1.47
CA CYS A 55 -4.74 6.13 0.26
C CYS A 55 -3.99 7.47 0.18
N HIS A 56 -3.35 7.76 -0.96
CA HIS A 56 -2.67 9.05 -1.23
C HIS A 56 -2.93 9.58 -2.64
N ASN A 57 -2.44 10.77 -2.94
CA ASN A 57 -2.53 11.36 -4.28
C ASN A 57 -1.20 11.34 -5.04
N THR A 58 -0.08 11.34 -4.34
CA THR A 58 1.26 11.49 -4.93
C THR A 58 2.27 10.66 -4.17
N LEU A 59 3.30 10.12 -4.84
CA LEU A 59 4.49 9.63 -4.15
C LEU A 59 5.29 10.82 -3.64
N ASP A 60 5.71 10.78 -2.38
CA ASP A 60 6.52 11.84 -1.81
C ASP A 60 7.96 11.71 -2.32
N PRO A 61 8.65 12.83 -2.62
CA PRO A 61 10.01 12.80 -3.13
C PRO A 61 11.04 12.24 -2.13
N VAL A 62 10.64 12.06 -0.87
CA VAL A 62 11.46 11.43 0.17
C VAL A 62 11.29 9.91 0.21
N ASP A 63 10.30 9.36 -0.49
CA ASP A 63 10.04 7.92 -0.51
C ASP A 63 11.19 7.18 -1.16
N LYS A 64 11.87 6.35 -0.38
CA LYS A 64 12.97 5.55 -0.89
C LYS A 64 12.43 4.28 -1.49
N LYS A 65 12.64 4.11 -2.80
CA LYS A 65 12.33 2.84 -3.47
C LYS A 65 13.16 1.70 -2.87
N LEU A 66 12.48 0.66 -2.42
CA LEU A 66 13.07 -0.59 -1.94
C LEU A 66 13.06 -1.64 -3.05
N ASP A 67 13.73 -2.76 -2.76
CA ASP A 67 13.58 -3.97 -3.55
C ASP A 67 12.14 -4.50 -3.40
N ASP A 68 11.53 -4.96 -4.51
CA ASP A 68 10.17 -5.50 -4.52
C ASP A 68 10.00 -6.73 -3.61
N LEU A 69 11.09 -7.38 -3.22
CA LEU A 69 11.13 -8.46 -2.23
C LEU A 69 10.82 -7.96 -0.81
N GLN A 70 11.03 -6.68 -0.51
CA GLN A 70 10.65 -6.09 0.78
C GLN A 70 9.13 -5.87 0.90
N CYS A 71 8.40 -6.00 -0.20
CA CYS A 71 6.95 -5.89 -0.27
C CYS A 71 6.28 -7.20 -0.71
N ASP A 72 6.82 -8.35 -0.29
CA ASP A 72 6.35 -9.68 -0.68
C ASP A 72 5.29 -10.30 0.27
N SER A 73 4.86 -9.57 1.29
CA SER A 73 3.88 -10.08 2.25
C SER A 73 2.55 -10.33 1.55
N ARG A 74 1.99 -11.50 1.82
CA ARG A 74 0.74 -11.95 1.23
C ARG A 74 -0.42 -11.16 1.81
N CYS A 75 -1.35 -10.78 0.95
CA CYS A 75 -2.57 -10.14 1.41
C CYS A 75 -3.38 -11.10 2.31
N SER A 76 -4.15 -10.53 3.24
CA SER A 76 -5.03 -11.28 4.12
C SER A 76 -6.16 -11.97 3.33
N GLY A 77 -6.75 -11.29 2.35
CA GLY A 77 -7.85 -11.77 1.50
C GLY A 77 -7.46 -12.35 0.15
N ASP A 78 -6.20 -12.24 -0.24
CA ASP A 78 -5.68 -12.86 -1.46
C ASP A 78 -4.22 -13.29 -1.25
N LYS A 79 -4.02 -14.58 -1.00
CA LYS A 79 -2.67 -15.15 -0.77
C LYS A 79 -1.79 -15.20 -2.02
N GLY A 80 -2.37 -14.99 -3.21
CA GLY A 80 -1.64 -14.88 -4.47
C GLY A 80 -1.13 -13.46 -4.76
N ALA A 81 -1.67 -12.46 -4.06
CA ALA A 81 -1.29 -11.06 -4.24
C ALA A 81 -0.29 -10.58 -3.17
N LYS A 82 0.52 -9.61 -3.58
CA LYS A 82 1.44 -8.88 -2.70
C LYS A 82 0.71 -7.70 -2.04
N CYS A 83 0.96 -7.47 -0.76
CA CYS A 83 0.36 -6.39 0.02
C CYS A 83 1.38 -5.74 0.98
N GLY A 84 2.55 -5.39 0.44
CA GLY A 84 3.60 -4.71 1.21
C GLY A 84 4.45 -5.68 2.02
N GLY A 85 5.07 -5.17 3.06
CA GLY A 85 5.88 -5.94 4.00
C GLY A 85 6.04 -5.21 5.33
N SER A 86 6.73 -5.83 6.27
CA SER A 86 6.95 -5.25 7.60
C SER A 86 7.78 -3.95 7.54
N SER A 87 8.61 -3.82 6.50
CA SER A 87 9.54 -2.70 6.29
C SER A 87 9.27 -1.90 5.02
N GLY A 88 8.34 -2.34 4.16
CA GLY A 88 8.06 -1.72 2.86
C GLY A 88 6.57 -1.61 2.56
N GLU A 89 6.16 -0.50 1.96
CA GLU A 89 4.80 -0.21 1.50
C GLU A 89 4.73 -0.47 -0.01
N LEU A 90 3.75 -1.27 -0.44
CA LEU A 90 3.53 -1.60 -1.85
C LEU A 90 2.59 -0.57 -2.49
N ALA A 91 3.12 0.29 -3.36
CA ALA A 91 2.34 1.29 -4.09
C ALA A 91 1.72 0.69 -5.36
N VAL A 92 0.39 0.83 -5.51
CA VAL A 92 -0.43 0.25 -6.58
C VAL A 92 -1.54 1.20 -7.05
#